data_AF-A0AAU4MYB9-F1
#
_entry.id   AF-A0AAU4MYB9-F1
#
_cell.length_a   1.000
_cell.length_b   1.000
_cell.length_c   1.000
_cell.angle_alpha   90.00
_cell.angle_beta   90.00
_cell.angle_gamma   90.00
#
_symmetry.space_group_name_H-M   'P 1'
#
loop_
_entity.id
_entity.type
_entity.pdbx_description
1 polymer ?
#
loop_
_entity_poly.entity_id
_entity_poly.type
_entity_poly.pdbx_seq_one_letter_code
_entity_poly.pdbx_strand_id
1 'polypeptide(L)'
;MARVRYIGPEPVTVPELGRTVHPDELVEVPDDRFGGYVGQTSTWVSVEEPPGWVWPDTEPEETEGPSEGDLPPAEEAPPAADPAPEQETTAPARAARSRRGDA
;
A
#
# COMPACT_ATOMS: atom_id res chain seq x y z
N MET A 1 -9.67 24.11 -11.82
CA MET A 1 -9.19 22.97 -12.62
C MET A 1 -8.03 22.35 -11.86
N ALA A 2 -7.93 21.03 -11.84
CA ALA A 2 -6.90 20.29 -11.12
C ALA A 2 -6.14 19.36 -12.07
N ARG A 3 -4.92 18.94 -11.71
CA ARG A 3 -4.11 18.01 -12.52
C ARG A 3 -3.77 16.75 -11.76
N VAL A 4 -3.98 15.62 -12.44
CA VAL A 4 -3.61 14.30 -11.97
C VAL A 4 -2.69 13.63 -12.98
N ARG A 5 -1.77 12.80 -12.48
CA ARG A 5 -0.93 11.93 -13.29
C ARG A 5 -1.50 10.52 -13.26
N TYR A 6 -1.64 9.90 -14.43
CA TYR A 6 -1.95 8.50 -14.53
C TYR A 6 -0.71 7.67 -14.23
N ILE A 7 -0.77 6.78 -13.24
CA ILE A 7 0.35 5.90 -12.85
C ILE A 7 0.03 4.41 -13.06
N GLY A 8 -1.12 4.11 -13.66
CA GLY A 8 -1.50 2.73 -13.92
C GLY A 8 -0.69 2.09 -15.05
N PRO A 9 -0.67 0.75 -15.13
CA PRO A 9 0.17 0.00 -16.06
C PRO A 9 -0.33 -0.01 -17.51
N GLU A 10 -1.62 0.24 -17.73
CA GLU A 10 -2.28 0.13 -19.03
C GLU A 10 -3.01 1.42 -19.40
N PRO A 11 -3.11 1.79 -20.69
CA PRO A 11 -3.84 3.00 -21.07
C PRO A 11 -5.33 2.94 -20.69
N VAL A 12 -5.87 4.04 -20.16
CA VAL A 12 -7.29 4.12 -19.74
C VAL A 12 -8.04 5.18 -20.53
N THR A 13 -9.30 4.92 -20.84
CA THR A 13 -10.17 5.95 -21.42
C THR A 13 -10.75 6.79 -20.30
N VAL A 14 -10.54 8.11 -20.36
CA VAL A 14 -11.15 9.06 -19.42
C VAL A 14 -12.38 9.68 -20.10
N PRO A 15 -13.61 9.34 -19.64
CA PRO A 15 -14.85 9.85 -20.24
C PRO A 15 -14.91 11.38 -20.30
N GLU A 16 -14.39 12.04 -19.27
CA GLU A 16 -14.39 13.49 -19.09
C GLU A 16 -13.53 14.20 -20.14
N LEU A 17 -12.47 13.56 -20.62
CA LEU A 17 -11.62 14.07 -21.70
C LEU A 17 -12.03 13.57 -23.08
N GLY A 18 -12.83 12.50 -23.14
CA GLY A 18 -13.13 11.80 -24.38
C GLY A 18 -11.89 11.20 -25.07
N ARG A 19 -10.81 10.93 -24.33
CA ARG A 19 -9.56 10.39 -24.88
C ARG A 19 -8.93 9.33 -23.99
N THR A 20 -8.04 8.54 -24.60
CA THR A 20 -7.19 7.58 -23.88
C THR A 20 -5.99 8.30 -23.27
N VAL A 21 -5.66 7.93 -22.04
CA VAL A 21 -4.56 8.46 -21.24
C VAL A 21 -3.55 7.34 -21.03
N HIS A 22 -2.29 7.64 -21.32
CA HIS A 22 -1.19 6.68 -21.18
C HIS A 22 -0.55 6.74 -19.79
N PRO A 23 0.20 5.69 -19.38
CA PRO A 23 1.06 5.73 -18.20
C PRO A 23 1.93 6.98 -18.20
N ASP A 24 2.05 7.60 -17.03
CA ASP A 24 2.76 8.84 -16.75
C ASP A 24 2.20 10.13 -17.38
N GLU A 25 1.08 10.05 -18.08
CA GLU A 25 0.43 11.21 -18.69
C GLU A 25 -0.27 12.09 -17.65
N LEU A 26 -0.12 13.40 -17.81
CA LEU A 26 -0.79 14.42 -17.01
C LEU A 26 -2.12 14.81 -17.64
N VAL A 27 -3.15 14.80 -16.80
CA VAL A 27 -4.53 15.03 -17.20
C VAL A 27 -5.12 16.14 -16.35
N GLU A 28 -5.78 17.09 -17.01
CA GLU A 28 -6.51 18.17 -16.36
C GLU A 28 -7.97 17.75 -16.18
N VAL A 29 -8.45 17.75 -14.93
CA VAL A 29 -9.80 17.32 -14.56
C VAL A 29 -10.57 18.45 -13.88
N PRO A 30 -11.91 18.43 -13.94
CA PRO A 30 -12.74 19.34 -13.15
C PRO A 30 -12.54 19.13 -11.65
N ASP A 31 -12.54 20.22 -10.88
CA ASP A 31 -12.28 20.22 -9.43
C ASP A 31 -13.28 19.32 -8.68
N ASP A 32 -14.54 19.31 -9.11
CA ASP A 32 -15.62 18.47 -8.58
C ASP A 32 -15.33 16.96 -8.72
N ARG A 33 -14.53 16.57 -9.73
CA ARG A 33 -14.18 15.17 -10.00
C ARG A 33 -12.83 14.77 -9.41
N PHE A 34 -11.99 15.73 -9.01
CA PHE A 34 -10.63 15.50 -8.54
C PHE A 34 -10.55 14.43 -7.45
N GLY A 35 -11.43 14.52 -6.43
CA GLY A 35 -11.53 13.55 -5.33
C GLY A 35 -11.69 12.09 -5.76
N GLY A 36 -12.45 11.85 -6.82
CA GLY A 36 -12.69 10.50 -7.35
C GLY A 36 -11.45 9.89 -8.02
N TYR A 37 -10.56 10.71 -8.58
CA TYR A 37 -9.29 10.26 -9.13
C TYR A 37 -8.28 9.99 -8.04
N VAL A 38 -8.05 10.97 -7.16
CA VAL A 38 -7.01 10.87 -6.14
C VAL A 38 -7.32 9.83 -5.06
N GLY A 39 -8.60 9.50 -4.83
CA GLY A 39 -8.99 8.36 -4.00
C GLY A 39 -8.54 7.00 -4.55
N GLN A 40 -8.20 6.91 -5.85
CA GLN A 40 -7.66 5.72 -6.50
C GLN A 40 -6.12 5.81 -6.57
N THR A 41 -5.47 5.82 -5.41
CA THR A 41 -4.02 6.04 -5.24
C THR A 41 -3.13 5.03 -5.97
N SER A 42 -3.66 3.89 -6.40
CA SER A 42 -2.94 2.90 -7.22
C SER A 42 -2.97 3.20 -8.72
N THR A 43 -3.73 4.22 -9.13
CA THR A 43 -4.02 4.51 -10.54
C THR A 43 -3.76 5.97 -10.88
N TRP A 44 -4.01 6.88 -9.93
CA TRP A 44 -3.85 8.32 -10.13
C TRP A 44 -3.08 8.94 -8.96
N VAL A 45 -2.27 9.95 -9.28
CA VAL A 45 -1.53 10.77 -8.32
C VAL A 45 -1.89 12.23 -8.54
N SER A 46 -2.12 12.97 -7.45
CA SER A 46 -2.29 14.44 -7.52
C SER A 46 -0.97 15.09 -7.94
N VAL A 47 -1.04 15.95 -8.95
CA VAL A 47 0.11 16.76 -9.37
C VAL A 47 -0.15 18.24 -9.13
N GLU A 48 -1.39 18.68 -9.35
CA GLU A 48 -1.84 20.03 -9.05
C GLU A 48 -3.21 19.95 -8.39
N GLU A 49 -3.28 20.30 -7.11
CA GLU A 49 -4.53 20.28 -6.35
C GLU A 49 -5.37 21.53 -6.65
N PRO A 50 -6.71 21.41 -6.65
CA PRO A 50 -7.56 22.57 -6.84
C PRO A 50 -7.48 23.53 -5.64
N PRO A 51 -7.64 24.85 -5.87
CA PRO A 51 -7.63 25.83 -4.79
C PRO A 51 -8.79 25.56 -3.81
N GLY A 52 -8.45 25.37 -2.53
CA GLY A 52 -9.42 25.05 -1.48
C GLY A 52 -9.75 23.56 -1.34
N TRP A 53 -9.05 22.67 -2.07
CA TRP A 53 -9.11 21.24 -1.80
C TRP A 53 -8.40 20.93 -0.48
N VAL A 54 -9.12 20.28 0.43
CA VAL A 54 -8.59 19.74 1.68
C VAL A 54 -8.81 18.24 1.65
N TRP A 55 -7.73 17.49 1.73
CA TRP A 55 -7.80 16.04 1.84
C TRP A 55 -8.36 15.69 3.23
N PRO A 56 -9.37 14.80 3.35
CA PRO A 56 -9.99 14.49 4.64
C PRO A 56 -9.07 13.74 5.64
N ASP A 57 -7.94 13.23 5.14
CA ASP A 57 -6.86 12.58 5.91
C ASP A 57 -5.80 13.59 6.39
N THR A 58 -5.83 14.84 5.91
CA THR A 58 -5.16 15.94 6.60
C THR A 58 -6.00 16.31 7.81
N GLU A 59 -5.94 15.46 8.84
CA GLU A 59 -6.23 15.89 10.19
C GLU A 59 -5.32 17.11 10.44
N PRO A 60 -5.86 18.28 10.83
CA PRO A 60 -5.01 19.40 11.16
C PRO A 60 -4.14 18.98 12.34
N GLU A 61 -2.87 18.65 12.09
CA GLU A 61 -1.79 18.67 13.09
C GLU A 61 -1.53 20.12 13.54
N GLU A 62 -2.57 20.80 14.00
CA GLU A 62 -2.52 22.01 14.81
C GLU A 62 -3.46 21.81 16.00
N THR A 63 -3.22 20.76 16.77
CA THR A 63 -3.41 20.81 18.21
C THR A 63 -2.25 20.08 18.86
N GLU A 64 -1.40 20.86 19.52
CA GLU A 64 -0.37 20.46 20.48
C GLU A 64 -0.62 19.08 21.13
N GLY A 65 0.40 18.22 21.15
CA GLY A 65 0.31 16.88 21.75
C GLY A 65 0.04 16.90 23.26
N PRO A 66 -0.16 15.72 23.85
CA PRO A 66 0.46 15.49 25.15
C PRO A 66 1.38 14.25 25.15
N SER A 67 2.49 14.45 25.85
CA SER A 67 3.21 13.45 26.64
C SER A 67 4.10 12.47 25.90
N GLU A 68 5.30 12.97 25.61
CA GLU A 68 6.51 12.35 26.17
C GLU A 68 6.26 12.05 27.67
N GLY A 69 5.80 10.85 28.02
CA GLY A 69 5.56 10.48 29.42
C GLY A 69 4.48 9.45 29.69
N ASP A 70 4.54 8.27 29.05
CA ASP A 70 4.08 7.01 29.66
C ASP A 70 4.67 5.81 28.91
N LEU A 71 6.01 5.76 28.81
CA LEU A 71 6.65 4.46 28.72
C LEU A 71 6.69 3.95 30.16
N PRO A 72 6.07 2.80 30.50
CA PRO A 72 6.36 2.18 31.78
C PRO A 72 7.87 1.96 31.87
N PRO A 73 8.52 2.14 33.03
CA PRO A 73 9.90 1.72 33.16
C PRO A 73 9.94 0.26 32.73
N ALA A 74 10.87 -0.07 31.84
CA ALA A 74 11.12 -1.44 31.44
C ALA A 74 11.26 -2.26 32.71
N GLU A 75 10.19 -3.00 33.05
CA GLU A 75 10.24 -3.96 34.13
C GLU A 75 11.24 -5.00 33.65
N GLU A 76 12.41 -4.95 34.28
CA GLU A 76 13.54 -5.83 34.10
C GLU A 76 13.06 -7.27 34.27
N ALA A 77 12.68 -7.90 33.16
CA ALA A 77 12.36 -9.31 33.15
C ALA A 77 13.65 -10.07 33.53
N PRO A 78 13.64 -10.89 34.60
CA PRO A 78 14.82 -11.62 35.02
C PRO A 78 15.25 -12.62 33.91
N PRO A 79 16.56 -12.76 33.62
CA PRO A 79 17.03 -13.72 32.65
C PRO A 79 17.09 -15.11 33.29
N ALA A 80 16.09 -15.95 33.03
CA ALA A 80 16.22 -17.39 33.24
C ALA A 80 15.10 -18.16 32.55
N ALA A 81 15.41 -18.74 31.40
CA ALA A 81 15.18 -20.17 31.17
C ALA A 81 15.84 -20.56 29.83
N ASP A 82 16.96 -21.24 29.98
CA ASP A 82 17.66 -22.06 28.99
C ASP A 82 16.69 -22.87 28.10
N PRO A 83 16.88 -22.86 26.77
CA PRO A 83 16.51 -24.03 25.99
C PRO A 83 17.73 -24.58 25.23
N ALA A 84 18.53 -25.40 25.89
CA ALA A 84 19.21 -26.51 25.24
C ALA A 84 18.34 -27.79 25.29
N PRO A 85 18.50 -28.79 24.39
CA PRO A 85 19.26 -28.80 23.14
C PRO A 85 18.45 -29.29 21.91
N GLU A 86 18.99 -28.97 20.74
CA GLU A 86 19.12 -29.84 19.56
C GLU A 86 17.99 -30.82 19.25
N GLN A 87 17.20 -30.51 18.20
CA GLN A 87 16.57 -31.57 17.42
C GLN A 87 17.42 -31.84 16.18
N GLU A 88 18.08 -32.98 16.32
CA GLU A 88 18.98 -33.67 15.43
C GLU A 88 18.36 -33.89 14.03
N THR A 89 19.27 -33.93 13.07
CA THR A 89 19.11 -34.33 11.68
C THR A 89 18.32 -35.63 11.50
N THR A 90 17.37 -35.67 10.56
CA THR A 90 17.15 -36.89 9.78
C THR A 90 16.62 -36.61 8.38
N ALA A 91 17.23 -37.29 7.42
CA ALA A 91 17.19 -37.06 5.99
C ALA A 91 15.93 -37.67 5.31
N PRO A 92 15.70 -37.42 4.01
CA PRO A 92 14.47 -37.79 3.32
C PRO A 92 14.53 -39.22 2.77
N ALA A 93 13.47 -40.01 2.95
CA ALA A 93 13.26 -41.23 2.17
C ALA A 93 11.80 -41.70 2.20
N ARG A 94 11.08 -41.54 1.09
CA ARG A 94 10.40 -42.71 0.50
C ARG A 94 10.10 -42.55 -0.98
N ALA A 95 10.60 -43.53 -1.71
CA ALA A 95 10.55 -43.67 -3.14
C ALA A 95 9.18 -44.15 -3.66
N ALA A 96 8.89 -43.69 -4.90
CA ALA A 96 8.42 -44.43 -6.06
C ALA A 96 7.17 -45.33 -5.99
N ARG A 97 6.25 -45.08 -6.94
CA ARG A 97 5.71 -46.13 -7.83
C ARG A 97 5.18 -45.53 -9.14
N SER A 98 5.84 -45.89 -10.24
CA SER A 98 5.39 -45.73 -11.64
C SER A 98 4.30 -46.73 -12.03
N ARG A 99 3.55 -46.39 -13.09
CA ARG A 99 2.99 -47.19 -14.24
C ARG A 99 1.66 -46.53 -14.64
N ARG A 100 1.46 -45.87 -15.79
CA ARG A 100 1.55 -46.26 -17.23
C ARG A 100 0.68 -47.48 -17.59
N GLY A 101 -0.35 -47.24 -18.40
CA GLY A 101 -1.28 -48.19 -19.04
C GLY A 101 -2.66 -47.52 -19.18
N ASP A 102 -2.99 -46.85 -20.29
CA ASP A 102 -3.44 -47.37 -21.61
C ASP A 102 -4.83 -48.02 -21.57
N ALA A 103 -5.83 -47.28 -22.07
CA ALA A 103 -7.09 -47.73 -22.67
C ALA A 103 -7.69 -46.58 -23.47
#